data_AF-A0A1R3W9Z6-F1
#
_entry.id   AF-A0A1R3W9Z6-F1
#
_cell.length_a   1.000
_cell.length_b   1.000
_cell.length_c   1.000
_cell.angle_alpha   90.00
_cell.angle_beta   90.00
_cell.angle_gamma   90.00
#
_symmetry.space_group_name_H-M   'P 1'
#
loop_
_entity.id
_entity.type
_entity.pdbx_description
1 polymer ?
#
loop_
_entity_poly.entity_id
_entity_poly.type
_entity_poly.pdbx_seq_one_letter_code
_entity_poly.pdbx_strand_id
1 'polypeptide(L)' 'MALFIRMALYFVLAGAGTVSWLDWDPGTGILSVHVEGLALALPSYAGFIVTFLFSRVAKRRGGQT' A
#
# COMPACT_ATOMS: atom_id res chain seq x y z
N MET A 1 15.39 -1.85 11.88
CA MET A 1 15.26 -1.91 10.41
C MET A 1 14.23 -2.92 9.92
N ALA A 2 14.17 -4.14 10.47
CA ALA A 2 13.18 -5.16 10.10
C ALA A 2 11.71 -4.71 10.16
N LEU A 3 11.35 -3.81 11.10
CA LEU A 3 9.96 -3.34 11.27
C LEU A 3 9.48 -2.42 10.12
N PHE A 4 10.39 -1.61 9.55
CA PHE A 4 10.06 -0.77 8.39
C PHE A 4 9.89 -1.62 7.13
N ILE A 5 10.75 -2.62 6.93
CA ILE A 5 10.64 -3.58 5.82
C ILE A 5 9.34 -4.37 5.94
N ARG A 6 8.98 -4.83 7.14
CA ARG A 6 7.72 -5.55 7.39
C ARG A 6 6.49 -4.67 7.12
N MET A 7 6.55 -3.38 7.42
CA MET A 7 5.45 -2.44 7.14
C MET A 7 5.34 -2.06 5.67
N ALA A 8 6.48 -1.89 4.99
CA ALA A 8 6.50 -1.74 3.53
C ALA A 8 5.92 -2.99 2.85
N LEU A 9 6.26 -4.18 3.34
CA LEU A 9 5.67 -5.43 2.87
C LEU A 9 4.16 -5.50 3.13
N TYR A 10 3.68 -5.09 4.32
CA TYR A 10 2.23 -5.04 4.57
C TYR A 10 1.50 -4.03 3.68
N PHE A 11 2.12 -2.88 3.41
CA PHE A 11 1.56 -1.91 2.47
C PHE A 11 1.48 -2.49 1.06
N VAL A 12 2.57 -3.10 0.57
CA VAL A 12 2.63 -3.74 -0.74
C VAL A 12 1.67 -4.94 -0.82
N LEU A 13 1.57 -5.77 0.22
CA LEU A 13 0.67 -6.93 0.26
C LEU A 13 -0.81 -6.54 0.41
N ALA A 14 -1.12 -5.50 1.20
CA ALA A 14 -2.46 -4.94 1.26
C ALA A 14 -2.89 -4.35 -0.08
N GLY A 15 -1.93 -3.78 -0.81
CA GLY A 15 -2.07 -3.33 -2.19
C GLY A 15 -2.09 -4.45 -3.23
N ALA A 16 -1.44 -5.58 -2.96
CA ALA A 16 -1.33 -6.73 -3.84
C ALA A 16 -2.71 -7.39 -4.07
N GLY A 17 -3.59 -7.34 -3.07
CA GLY A 17 -4.98 -7.79 -3.21
C GLY A 17 -5.85 -6.90 -4.09
N THR A 18 -5.41 -5.67 -4.39
CA THR A 18 -6.12 -4.68 -5.21
C THR A 18 -5.47 -4.44 -6.58
N VAL A 19 -4.53 -5.29 -7.03
CA VAL A 19 -3.79 -5.17 -8.31
C VAL A 19 -4.68 -5.54 -9.51
N SER A 20 -5.86 -4.94 -9.61
CA SER A 20 -6.66 -4.88 -10.84
C SER A 20 -6.31 -3.66 -11.70
N TRP A 21 -5.36 -2.83 -11.26
CA TRP A 21 -4.98 -1.58 -11.92
C TRP A 21 -3.78 -1.72 -12.88
N LEU A 22 -3.15 -2.89 -12.94
CA LEU A 22 -2.05 -3.20 -13.84
C LEU A 22 -2.43 -4.44 -14.64
N ASP A 23 -2.62 -4.25 -15.94
CA ASP A 23 -2.80 -5.35 -16.89
C ASP A 23 -1.60 -5.42 -17.81
N TRP A 24 -1.01 -6.60 -17.94
CA TRP A 24 0.13 -6.84 -18.81
C TRP A 24 -0.33 -7.71 -19.96
N ASP A 25 -0.30 -7.16 -21.17
CA ASP A 25 -0.59 -7.92 -22.38
C ASP A 25 0.73 -8.50 -22.95
N PRO A 26 0.98 -9.82 -22.78
CA PRO A 26 2.19 -10.45 -23.29
C PRO A 26 2.24 -10.53 -24.83
N GLY A 27 1.11 -10.30 -25.52
CA GLY A 27 1.04 -10.28 -26.98
C GLY A 27 1.53 -8.98 -27.59
N THR A 28 1.31 -7.85 -26.91
CA THR A 28 1.69 -6.52 -27.39
C THR A 28 2.88 -5.92 -26.62
N GLY A 29 3.25 -6.49 -25.47
CA GLY A 29 4.30 -5.96 -24.60
C GLY A 29 3.91 -4.65 -23.91
N ILE A 30 2.61 -4.35 -23.86
CA ILE A 30 2.07 -3.11 -23.30
C ILE A 30 1.65 -3.36 -21.85
N LEU A 31 2.11 -2.47 -20.97
CA LEU A 31 1.63 -2.37 -19.60
C LEU A 31 0.50 -1.34 -19.55
N SER A 32 -0.73 -1.80 -19.34
CA SER A 32 -1.90 -0.96 -19.20
C SER A 32 -2.14 -0.63 -17.73
N VAL A 33 -2.25 0.68 -17.43
CA VAL A 33 -2.53 1.18 -16.09
C VAL A 33 -3.97 1.67 -16.02
N HIS A 34 -4.83 0.98 -15.28
CA HIS A 34 -6.22 1.38 -15.08
C HIS A 34 -6.32 2.37 -13.93
N VAL A 35 -6.47 3.65 -14.28
CA VAL A 35 -6.53 4.77 -13.32
C VAL A 35 -7.72 4.65 -12.36
N GLU A 36 -8.82 4.04 -12.79
CA GLU A 36 -10.02 3.78 -11.97
C GLU A 36 -9.73 2.82 -10.81
N GLY A 37 -8.98 1.75 -11.08
CA GLY A 37 -8.51 0.83 -10.04
C GLY A 37 -7.50 1.49 -9.09
N LEU A 38 -6.66 2.39 -9.62
CA LEU A 38 -5.72 3.17 -8.83
C LEU A 38 -6.45 4.12 -7.87
N ALA A 39 -7.53 4.77 -8.33
CA ALA A 39 -8.35 5.68 -7.52
C ALA A 39 -9.07 4.97 -6.38
N LEU A 40 -9.47 3.71 -6.56
CA LEU A 40 -10.02 2.87 -5.49
C LEU A 40 -8.96 2.41 -4.47
N ALA A 41 -7.72 2.21 -4.92
CA ALA A 41 -6.62 1.78 -4.05
C ALA A 41 -6.00 2.93 -3.25
N LEU A 42 -6.01 4.15 -3.79
CA LEU A 42 -5.45 5.37 -3.18
C LEU A 42 -5.93 5.66 -1.76
N PRO A 43 -7.24 5.61 -1.44
CA PRO A 43 -7.76 5.80 -0.08
C PRO A 43 -7.23 4.76 0.90
N SER A 44 -7.10 3.51 0.46
CA SER A 44 -6.59 2.39 1.26
C SER A 44 -5.12 2.59 1.62
N TYR A 45 -4.31 2.99 0.63
CA TYR A 45 -2.91 3.32 0.84
C TYR A 45 -2.72 4.56 1.71
N ALA A 46 -3.50 5.62 1.48
CA ALA A 46 -3.49 6.83 2.31
C ALA A 46 -3.88 6.52 3.76
N GLY A 47 -4.93 5.72 3.96
CA GLY A 47 -5.36 5.25 5.27
C GLY A 47 -4.26 4.49 5.99
N PHE A 48 -3.60 3.54 5.31
CA PHE A 48 -2.48 2.80 5.90
C PHE A 48 -1.33 3.71 6.32
N ILE A 49 -0.94 4.68 5.48
CA ILE A 49 0.13 5.63 5.80
C ILE A 49 -0.23 6.47 7.03
N VAL A 50 -1.47 6.98 7.09
CA VAL A 50 -1.96 7.77 8.22
C VAL A 50 -1.98 6.93 9.49
N THR A 51 -2.55 5.73 9.47
CA THR A 51 -2.58 4.83 10.63
C THR A 51 -1.18 4.44 11.07
N PHE A 52 -0.26 4.22 10.13
CA PHE A 52 1.14 3.91 10.43
C PHE A 52 1.86 5.08 11.12
N LEU A 53 1.71 6.30 10.60
CA LEU A 53 2.27 7.50 11.22
C LEU A 53 1.68 7.72 12.62
N PHE A 54 0.36 7.58 12.76
CA PHE A 54 -0.33 7.76 14.04
C PHE A 54 0.09 6.71 15.08
N SER A 55 0.19 5.44 14.67
CA SER A 55 0.69 4.35 15.51
C SER A 55 2.13 4.61 15.97
N ARG A 56 3.00 5.16 15.10
CA ARG A 56 4.36 5.54 15.50
C ARG A 56 4.41 6.73 16.45
N VAL A 57 3.56 7.74 16.25
CA VAL A 57 3.43 8.87 17.18
C VAL A 57 2.93 8.39 18.54
N ALA A 58 1.92 7.52 18.55
CA ALA A 58 1.40 6.89 19.77
C ALA A 58 2.47 6.08 20.50
N LYS A 59 3.24 5.25 19.77
CA LYS A 59 4.34 4.46 20.33
C LYS A 59 5.46 5.33 20.92
N ARG A 60 5.75 6.48 20.30
CA ARG A 60 6.73 7.46 20.84
C ARG A 60 6.23 8.19 22.08
N ARG A 61 4.91 8.31 22.28
CA ARG A 61 4.28 8.95 23.44
C ARG A 61 3.95 7.99 24.59
N GLY A 62 4.50 6.77 24.57
CA GLY A 62 4.30 5.77 25.62
C GLY A 62 3.16 4.78 25.36
N GLY A 63 2.59 4.76 24.16
CA GLY A 63 1.62 3.74 23.75
C GLY A 63 2.27 2.36 23.62
N GLN A 64 1.71 1.35 24.27
CA GLN A 64 2.22 -0.04 24.30
C GLN A 64 1.87 -0.86 23.04
N THR A 65 1.88 -0.26 21.84
CA THR A 65 1.68 -0.97 20.57
C THR A 65 2.96 -1.07 19.79
#